data_AF-A0A926HFG2-F1
#
_entry.id   AF-A0A926HFG2-F1
#
_cell.length_a   1.000
_cell.length_b   1.000
_cell.length_c   1.000
_cell.angle_alpha   90.00
_cell.angle_beta   90.00
_cell.angle_gamma   90.00
#
_symmetry.space_group_name_H-M   'P 1'
#
loop_
_entity.id
_entity.type
_entity.pdbx_description
1 polymer ?
#
loop_
_entity_poly.entity_id
_entity_poly.type
_entity_poly.pdbx_seq_one_letter_code
_entity_poly.pdbx_strand_id
1 'polypeptide(L)'
;MADETCAKCGGTGYVIVERDGSEGAERCSCYEVKRAESRLSKSRIPPNFEKVTLENFVLPADNPISRQALSTVFMEVRRYAREFPLGDKPGLLLIGNPGTGKTHLAVAAMKVLMGRGFNGLFYDYQTLLEHIQRGWDQASG
;
A
#
# COMPACT_ATOMS: atom_id res chain seq x y z
N MET A 1 -7.00 14.36 -5.45
CA MET A 1 -7.90 15.35 -6.09
C MET A 1 -9.33 14.84 -5.93
N ALA A 2 -10.34 15.69 -5.99
CA ALA A 2 -11.72 15.21 -5.97
C ALA A 2 -12.08 14.57 -7.31
N ASP A 3 -13.20 13.85 -7.36
CA ASP A 3 -13.75 13.37 -8.61
C ASP A 3 -14.51 14.51 -9.31
N GLU A 4 -14.09 14.85 -10.53
CA GLU A 4 -14.57 16.01 -11.31
C GLU A 4 -16.07 15.90 -11.62
N THR A 5 -16.61 14.68 -11.73
CA THR A 5 -18.03 14.44 -12.04
C THR A 5 -18.85 14.06 -10.80
N CYS A 6 -18.32 14.28 -9.59
CA CYS A 6 -18.99 13.87 -8.36
C CYS A 6 -20.29 14.66 -8.13
N ALA A 7 -21.43 13.97 -8.17
CA ALA A 7 -22.75 14.57 -7.93
C ALA A 7 -22.93 15.20 -6.54
N LYS A 8 -22.12 14.81 -5.54
CA LYS A 8 -22.21 15.36 -4.18
C LYS A 8 -21.55 16.73 -4.05
N CYS A 9 -20.38 16.90 -4.64
CA CYS A 9 -19.58 18.12 -4.48
C CYS A 9 -19.43 18.93 -5.78
N GLY A 10 -19.99 18.46 -6.91
CA GLY A 10 -19.85 19.11 -8.22
C GLY A 10 -18.39 19.29 -8.65
N GLY A 11 -17.51 18.34 -8.34
CA GLY A 11 -16.08 18.43 -8.63
C GLY A 11 -15.23 19.24 -7.66
N THR A 12 -15.82 20.02 -6.75
CA THR A 12 -15.06 20.89 -5.82
C THR A 12 -14.28 20.12 -4.74
N GLY A 13 -14.73 18.91 -4.41
CA GLY A 13 -14.19 18.11 -3.31
C GLY A 13 -14.68 18.52 -1.93
N TYR A 14 -15.66 19.42 -1.85
CA TYR A 14 -16.28 19.85 -0.59
C TYR A 14 -17.80 19.78 -0.68
N VAL A 15 -18.44 19.47 0.45
CA VAL A 15 -19.89 19.56 0.63
C VAL A 15 -20.16 20.58 1.73
N ILE A 16 -21.20 21.40 1.55
CA ILE A 16 -21.64 22.34 2.58
C ILE A 16 -22.44 21.56 3.62
N VAL A 17 -22.12 21.79 4.89
CA VAL A 17 -22.76 21.18 6.05
C VAL A 17 -23.17 22.29 7.00
N GLU A 18 -24.32 22.14 7.65
CA GLU A 18 -24.75 23.06 8.68
C GLU A 18 -24.36 22.50 10.06
N ARG A 19 -23.65 23.30 10.86
CA ARG A 19 -23.27 22.95 12.24
C ARG A 19 -23.48 24.15 13.13
N ASP A 20 -24.22 23.96 14.22
CA ASP A 20 -24.47 24.98 15.25
C ASP A 20 -24.94 26.33 14.69
N GLY A 21 -25.84 26.30 13.69
CA GLY A 21 -26.40 27.51 13.06
C GLY A 21 -25.45 28.25 12.12
N SER A 22 -24.33 27.64 11.73
CA SER A 22 -23.37 28.17 10.75
C SER A 22 -23.15 27.19 9.60
N GLU A 23 -22.99 27.71 8.39
CA GLU A 23 -22.57 26.91 7.22
C GLU A 23 -21.05 26.68 7.26
N GLY A 24 -20.66 25.42 7.17
CA GLY A 24 -19.27 24.97 7.05
C GLY A 24 -19.05 24.12 5.81
N ALA A 25 -17.78 23.90 5.44
CA ALA A 25 -17.41 23.03 4.34
C ALA A 25 -16.66 21.79 4.86
N GLU A 26 -17.13 20.60 4.48
CA GLU A 26 -16.49 19.32 4.78
C GLU A 26 -15.97 18.65 3.51
N ARG A 27 -14.90 17.84 3.66
CA ARG A 27 -14.37 17.08 2.53
C ARG A 27 -15.41 16.07 2.04
N CYS A 28 -15.68 16.10 0.74
CA CYS A 28 -16.54 15.10 0.13
C CYS A 28 -15.90 13.72 0.20
N SER A 29 -16.71 12.68 0.38
CA SER A 29 -16.25 11.28 0.41
C SER A 29 -15.47 10.86 -0.85
N CYS A 30 -15.72 11.48 -2.01
CA CYS A 30 -14.99 11.19 -3.25
C CYS A 30 -13.51 11.55 -3.17
N TYR A 31 -13.14 12.52 -2.31
CA TYR A 31 -11.77 12.97 -2.15
C TYR A 31 -10.89 11.84 -1.60
N GLU A 32 -11.36 11.11 -0.58
CA GLU A 32 -10.60 10.02 0.01
C GLU A 32 -10.48 8.82 -0.94
N VAL A 33 -11.54 8.52 -1.71
CA VAL A 33 -11.50 7.47 -2.76
C VAL A 33 -10.42 7.81 -3.79
N LYS A 34 -10.47 9.00 -4.37
CA LYS A 34 -9.47 9.45 -5.36
C LYS A 34 -8.07 9.57 -4.78
N ARG A 35 -7.96 9.90 -3.50
CA ARG A 35 -6.66 9.93 -2.80
C ARG A 35 -6.10 8.52 -2.66
N ALA A 36 -6.91 7.53 -2.32
CA ALA A 36 -6.49 6.13 -2.29
C ALA A 36 -6.08 5.62 -3.68
N GLU A 37 -6.87 5.89 -4.72
CA GLU A 37 -6.54 5.58 -6.12
C GLU A 37 -5.19 6.21 -6.54
N SER A 38 -4.99 7.48 -6.20
CA SER A 38 -3.74 8.18 -6.54
C SER A 38 -2.53 7.64 -5.78
N ARG A 39 -2.69 7.20 -4.52
CA ARG A 39 -1.61 6.52 -3.79
C ARG A 39 -1.24 5.22 -4.47
N LEU A 40 -2.24 4.44 -4.88
CA LEU A 40 -2.04 3.18 -5.57
C LEU A 40 -1.34 3.36 -6.91
N SER A 41 -1.76 4.31 -7.74
CA SER A 41 -1.14 4.57 -9.04
C SER A 41 0.32 5.04 -8.93
N LYS A 42 0.66 5.77 -7.86
CA LYS A 42 2.03 6.25 -7.60
C LYS A 42 2.92 5.23 -6.89
N SER A 43 2.38 4.08 -6.50
CA SER A 43 3.08 3.10 -5.66
C SER A 43 4.06 2.21 -6.41
N ARG A 44 4.10 2.26 -7.75
CA ARG A 44 4.96 1.42 -8.60
C ARG A 44 4.79 -0.09 -8.40
N ILE A 45 3.65 -0.54 -7.86
CA ILE A 45 3.33 -1.97 -7.81
C ILE A 45 3.20 -2.49 -9.25
N PRO A 46 3.97 -3.52 -9.65
CA PRO A 46 3.90 -4.06 -11.00
C PRO A 46 2.53 -4.70 -11.29
N PRO A 47 2.08 -4.77 -12.56
CA PRO A 47 0.75 -5.30 -12.91
C PRO A 47 0.47 -6.72 -12.39
N ASN A 48 1.47 -7.59 -12.35
CA ASN A 48 1.32 -8.95 -11.84
C ASN A 48 1.07 -9.01 -10.32
N PHE A 49 1.28 -7.93 -9.58
CA PHE A 49 0.98 -7.80 -8.15
C PHE A 49 -0.25 -6.93 -7.88
N GLU A 50 -0.96 -6.45 -8.90
CA GLU A 50 -2.12 -5.56 -8.75
C GLU A 50 -3.27 -6.19 -7.95
N LYS A 51 -3.49 -7.50 -8.13
CA LYS A 51 -4.57 -8.25 -7.45
C LYS A 51 -4.12 -8.94 -6.17
N VAL A 52 -2.85 -8.83 -5.78
CA VAL A 52 -2.32 -9.45 -4.56
C VAL A 52 -2.92 -8.82 -3.31
N THR A 53 -3.43 -9.65 -2.40
CA THR A 53 -3.94 -9.26 -1.07
C THR A 53 -3.51 -10.28 -0.01
N LEU A 54 -3.82 -10.02 1.27
CA LEU A 54 -3.53 -11.01 2.32
C LEU A 54 -4.49 -12.21 2.21
N GLU A 55 -5.73 -11.97 1.79
CA GLU A 55 -6.80 -12.96 1.72
C GLU A 55 -6.59 -13.99 0.61
N ASN A 56 -5.88 -13.63 -0.46
CA ASN A 56 -5.56 -14.55 -1.56
C ASN A 56 -4.15 -15.17 -1.44
N PHE A 57 -3.49 -15.06 -0.30
CA PHE A 57 -2.26 -15.80 -0.04
C PHE A 57 -2.57 -17.27 0.26
N VAL A 58 -2.04 -18.17 -0.55
CA VAL A 58 -2.29 -19.62 -0.43
C VAL A 58 -1.13 -20.29 0.31
N LEU A 59 -1.45 -21.02 1.37
CA LEU A 59 -0.48 -21.86 2.08
C LEU A 59 -0.29 -23.20 1.35
N PRO A 60 0.93 -23.77 1.34
CA PRO A 60 1.17 -25.09 0.75
C PRO A 60 0.29 -26.16 1.40
N ALA A 61 -0.34 -27.00 0.59
CA ALA A 61 -1.21 -28.08 1.07
C ALA A 61 -0.47 -29.42 1.21
N ASP A 62 0.60 -29.59 0.45
CA ASP A 62 1.37 -30.83 0.26
C ASP A 62 2.51 -31.01 1.28
N ASN A 63 2.91 -29.95 1.98
CA ASN A 63 3.98 -30.00 2.96
C ASN A 63 3.55 -29.38 4.31
N PRO A 64 3.21 -30.20 5.32
CA PRO A 64 2.76 -29.73 6.63
C PRO A 64 3.77 -28.85 7.37
N ILE A 65 5.07 -29.13 7.24
CA ILE A 65 6.15 -28.37 7.90
C ILE A 65 6.23 -26.98 7.30
N SER A 66 6.28 -26.89 5.97
CA SER A 66 6.29 -25.61 5.24
C SER A 66 5.01 -24.82 5.49
N ARG A 67 3.86 -25.50 5.57
CA ARG A 67 2.57 -24.89 5.88
C ARG A 67 2.57 -24.22 7.25
N GLN A 68 3.08 -24.90 8.27
CA GLN A 68 3.16 -24.36 9.63
C GLN A 68 4.07 -23.12 9.66
N ALA A 69 5.27 -23.22 9.08
CA ALA A 69 6.22 -22.11 9.04
C ALA A 69 5.65 -20.88 8.32
N LEU A 70 5.04 -21.08 7.14
CA LEU A 70 4.42 -19.99 6.39
C LEU A 70 3.17 -19.42 7.06
N SER A 71 2.42 -20.23 7.81
CA SER A 71 1.30 -19.74 8.61
C SER A 71 1.77 -18.76 9.69
N THR A 72 2.87 -19.07 10.39
CA THR A 72 3.48 -18.16 11.36
C THR A 72 3.92 -16.84 10.70
N VAL A 73 4.63 -16.92 9.56
CA VAL A 73 5.06 -15.72 8.81
C VAL A 73 3.86 -14.89 8.35
N PHE A 74 2.80 -15.54 7.83
CA PHE A 74 1.58 -14.87 7.43
C PHE A 74 0.93 -14.11 8.58
N MET A 75 0.86 -14.72 9.76
CA MET A 75 0.30 -14.07 10.95
C MET A 75 1.12 -12.86 11.40
N GLU A 76 2.45 -12.94 11.37
CA GLU A 76 3.33 -11.79 11.66
C GLU A 76 3.17 -10.67 10.64
N VAL A 77 3.10 -10.98 9.35
CA VAL A 77 2.85 -9.98 8.28
C VAL A 77 1.50 -9.29 8.49
N ARG A 78 0.45 -10.07 8.80
CA ARG A 78 -0.89 -9.55 9.07
C ARG A 78 -0.92 -8.65 10.31
N ARG A 79 -0.20 -9.04 11.36
CA ARG A 79 -0.05 -8.24 12.59
C ARG A 79 0.68 -6.94 12.29
N TYR A 80 1.82 -7.02 11.62
CA TYR A 80 2.60 -5.86 11.17
C TYR A 80 1.74 -4.87 10.37
N ALA A 81 1.01 -5.35 9.36
CA ALA A 81 0.16 -4.50 8.52
C ALA A 81 -0.95 -3.80 9.30
N ARG A 82 -1.46 -4.43 10.38
CA ARG A 82 -2.49 -3.86 11.26
C ARG A 82 -1.92 -2.84 12.25
N GLU A 83 -0.77 -3.13 12.82
CA GLU A 83 -0.23 -2.41 13.98
C GLU A 83 0.80 -1.33 13.61
N PHE A 84 1.34 -1.34 12.39
CA PHE A 84 2.33 -0.35 11.94
C PHE A 84 1.84 1.10 12.13
N PRO A 85 2.71 2.05 12.52
CA PRO A 85 4.13 1.87 12.86
C PRO A 85 4.32 1.30 14.27
N LEU A 86 5.28 0.37 14.42
CA LEU A 86 5.61 -0.27 15.71
C LEU A 86 7.07 0.00 16.11
N GLY A 87 7.26 0.62 17.28
CA GLY A 87 8.58 0.86 17.88
C GLY A 87 9.50 1.78 17.08
N ASP A 88 10.74 1.90 17.54
CA ASP A 88 11.74 2.81 16.96
C ASP A 88 12.27 2.35 15.59
N LYS A 89 12.13 1.06 15.27
CA LYS A 89 12.58 0.45 14.01
C LYS A 89 11.44 -0.37 13.39
N PRO A 90 10.45 0.28 12.74
CA PRO A 90 9.23 -0.38 12.30
C PRO A 90 9.40 -1.15 10.98
N GLY A 91 10.60 -1.71 10.71
CA GLY A 91 10.88 -2.44 9.47
C GLY A 91 10.48 -3.91 9.56
N LEU A 92 10.09 -4.50 8.42
CA LEU A 92 9.85 -5.94 8.28
C LEU A 92 10.76 -6.51 7.20
N LEU A 93 11.48 -7.59 7.51
CA LEU A 93 12.36 -8.29 6.58
C LEU A 93 11.89 -9.74 6.39
N LEU A 94 11.60 -10.12 5.16
CA LEU A 94 11.19 -11.48 4.79
C LEU A 94 12.34 -12.19 4.07
N ILE A 95 12.81 -13.31 4.61
CA ILE A 95 13.94 -14.09 4.09
C ILE A 95 13.48 -15.52 3.78
N GLY A 96 13.95 -16.08 2.68
CA GLY A 96 13.67 -17.46 2.29
C GLY A 96 13.85 -17.71 0.80
N ASN A 97 13.70 -18.97 0.39
CA ASN A 97 13.92 -19.41 -0.99
C ASN A 97 13.06 -18.65 -2.02
N PRO A 98 13.50 -18.54 -3.28
CA PRO A 98 12.65 -18.04 -4.37
C PRO A 98 11.31 -18.79 -4.44
N GLY A 99 10.24 -18.10 -4.87
CA GLY A 99 8.92 -18.72 -5.04
C GLY A 99 8.10 -18.92 -3.75
N THR A 100 8.61 -18.60 -2.56
CA THR A 100 7.87 -18.78 -1.29
C THR A 100 6.86 -17.68 -0.95
N GLY A 101 6.60 -16.74 -1.86
CA GLY A 101 5.58 -15.70 -1.66
C GLY A 101 6.01 -14.46 -0.87
N LYS A 102 7.31 -14.22 -0.67
CA LYS A 102 7.83 -13.03 0.02
C LYS A 102 7.30 -11.71 -0.57
N THR A 103 7.42 -11.54 -1.89
CA THR A 103 6.96 -10.33 -2.57
C THR A 103 5.44 -10.19 -2.50
N HIS A 104 4.70 -11.31 -2.54
CA HIS A 104 3.25 -11.31 -2.34
C HIS A 104 2.89 -10.75 -0.97
N LEU A 105 3.50 -11.28 0.10
CA LEU A 105 3.25 -10.85 1.47
C LEU A 105 3.65 -9.38 1.69
N ALA A 106 4.78 -8.95 1.15
CA ALA A 106 5.24 -7.56 1.24
C ALA A 106 4.27 -6.59 0.54
N VAL A 107 3.84 -6.90 -0.70
CA VAL A 107 2.88 -6.06 -1.44
C VAL A 107 1.51 -6.06 -0.76
N ALA A 108 1.05 -7.22 -0.28
CA ALA A 108 -0.21 -7.33 0.44
C ALA A 108 -0.22 -6.48 1.71
N ALA A 109 0.85 -6.55 2.52
CA ALA A 109 1.02 -5.70 3.69
C ALA A 109 1.06 -4.21 3.32
N MET A 110 1.83 -3.84 2.29
CA MET A 110 1.91 -2.47 1.79
C MET A 110 0.54 -1.92 1.39
N LYS A 111 -0.31 -2.71 0.69
CA LYS A 111 -1.67 -2.28 0.34
C LYS A 111 -2.56 -2.06 1.56
N VAL A 112 -2.45 -2.89 2.60
CA VAL A 112 -3.17 -2.67 3.86
C VAL A 112 -2.73 -1.36 4.52
N LEU A 113 -1.43 -1.06 4.54
CA LEU A 113 -0.92 0.22 5.04
C LEU A 113 -1.46 1.39 4.21
N MET A 114 -1.49 1.27 2.89
CA MET A 114 -2.02 2.31 2.02
C MET A 114 -3.52 2.54 2.22
N GLY A 115 -4.28 1.47 2.47
CA GLY A 115 -5.70 1.56 2.86
C GLY A 115 -5.89 2.28 4.20
N ARG A 116 -4.91 2.22 5.10
CA ARG A 116 -4.87 2.97 6.37
C ARG A 116 -4.37 4.42 6.20
N GLY A 117 -4.09 4.86 4.97
CA GLY A 117 -3.72 6.23 4.64
C GLY A 117 -2.23 6.49 4.47
N PHE A 118 -1.36 5.49 4.68
CA PHE A 118 0.08 5.61 4.44
C PHE A 118 0.38 5.70 2.93
N ASN A 119 1.48 6.36 2.58
CA ASN A 119 2.03 6.27 1.23
C ASN A 119 2.87 5.01 1.12
N GLY A 120 2.89 4.38 -0.04
CA GLY A 120 3.71 3.19 -0.30
C GLY A 120 4.42 3.32 -1.64
N LEU A 121 5.59 2.71 -1.75
CA LEU A 121 6.41 2.72 -2.95
C LEU A 121 7.13 1.37 -3.08
N PHE A 122 6.99 0.75 -4.24
CA PHE A 122 7.61 -0.53 -4.58
C PHE A 122 8.81 -0.31 -5.50
N TYR A 123 9.87 -1.06 -5.25
CA TYR A 123 11.02 -1.19 -6.14
C TYR A 123 11.50 -2.64 -6.12
N ASP A 124 11.84 -3.16 -7.30
CA ASP A 124 12.82 -4.22 -7.37
C ASP A 124 14.23 -3.63 -7.24
N TYR A 125 15.18 -4.49 -6.85
CA TYR A 125 16.55 -4.06 -6.57
C TYR A 125 17.26 -3.43 -7.78
N GLN A 126 17.07 -3.98 -8.99
CA GLN A 126 17.75 -3.50 -10.19
C GLN A 126 17.22 -2.10 -10.56
N THR A 127 15.89 -1.94 -10.60
CA THR A 127 15.27 -0.64 -10.86
C THR A 127 15.67 0.41 -9.82
N LEU A 128 15.81 0.02 -8.55
CA LEU A 128 16.26 0.92 -7.49
C LEU A 128 17.69 1.42 -7.74
N LEU A 129 18.62 0.51 -8.04
CA LEU A 129 20.01 0.87 -8.32
C LEU A 129 20.13 1.76 -9.55
N GLU A 130 19.47 1.42 -10.65
CA GLU A 130 19.48 2.24 -11.86
C GLU A 130 18.94 3.65 -11.59
N HIS A 131 17.87 3.76 -10.81
CA HIS A 131 17.27 5.04 -10.45
C HIS A 131 18.22 5.89 -9.59
N ILE A 132 18.97 5.27 -8.67
CA ILE A 132 19.98 5.96 -7.87
C ILE A 132 21.13 6.44 -8.75
N GLN A 133 21.66 5.57 -9.62
CA GLN A 133 22.77 5.89 -10.53
C GLN A 133 22.45 7.06 -11.47
N ARG A 134 21.26 7.05 -12.10
CA ARG A 134 20.81 8.16 -12.96
C ARG A 134 20.75 9.51 -12.23
N GLY A 135 20.48 9.49 -10.92
CA GLY A 135 20.48 10.69 -10.10
C GLY A 135 21.87 11.31 -9.91
N TRP A 136 22.93 10.52 -10.00
CA TRP A 136 24.32 11.01 -9.93
C TRP A 136 24.81 11.56 -11.26
N ASP A 137 24.41 10.95 -12.38
CA ASP A 137 24.80 11.41 -13.71
C ASP A 137 24.25 12.81 -14.02
N GLN A 138 23.04 13.14 -13.54
CA GLN A 138 22.47 14.49 -13.69
C GLN A 138 23.18 15.57 -12.85
N ALA A 139 23.85 15.20 -11.77
CA ALA A 139 24.61 16.12 -10.92
C ALA A 139 26.06 16.29 -11.38
N SER A 140 26.49 15.53 -12.41
CA SER A 140 27.86 15.47 -12.90
C SER A 140 28.08 16.21 -14.23
N GLY A 141 27.14 17.08 -14.62
CA GLY A 141 27.17 17.90 -15.84
C GLY A 141 27.05 19.39 -15.56
#